data_AF-A0A6L5G883-F1
#
_entry.id   AF-A0A6L5G883-F1
#
_cell.length_a   1.000
_cell.length_b   1.000
_cell.length_c   1.000
_cell.angle_alpha   90.00
_cell.angle_beta   90.00
_cell.angle_gamma   90.00
#
_symmetry.space_group_name_H-M   'P 1'
#
loop_
_entity.id
_entity.type
_entity.pdbx_description
1 polymer ?
#
loop_
_entity_poly.entity_id
_entity_poly.type
_entity_poly.pdbx_seq_one_letter_code
_entity_poly.pdbx_strand_id
1 'polypeptide(L)'
;MNTTQQTAASRGVAPAIAWGLAPVGWFFLLMGWLFMDADLSGPVQTGLGIAILVLPVPWLLWASWRMPRPQVRTYLAEGGALAALLLSLFVTAVYFLLGADPTETAPLGFTVAYVAAAAVLIAAAWPLPGRRIAYGVPALGCAIFAISVQVPQWRNGAHMGSKLAIADEVLLNILLGEIVLGAVLQIARWLLGKRRAV
;
A
#
# COMPACT_ATOMS: atom_id res chain seq x y z
N MET A 1 29.03 -10.12 -36.81
CA MET A 1 27.99 -10.70 -35.93
C MET A 1 28.01 -9.94 -34.60
N ASN A 2 26.92 -9.23 -34.27
CA ASN A 2 26.82 -8.24 -33.18
C ASN A 2 26.67 -8.90 -31.79
N THR A 3 27.76 -9.13 -31.07
CA THR A 3 27.73 -9.58 -29.67
C THR A 3 27.35 -8.46 -28.68
N THR A 4 27.52 -7.19 -29.06
CA THR A 4 27.21 -6.01 -28.23
C THR A 4 25.72 -5.64 -28.18
N GLN A 5 24.93 -5.97 -29.21
CA GLN A 5 23.48 -5.71 -29.19
C GLN A 5 22.68 -6.75 -28.39
N GLN A 6 23.13 -8.02 -28.37
CA GLN A 6 22.47 -9.08 -27.63
C GLN A 6 22.58 -8.94 -26.09
N THR A 7 23.68 -8.33 -25.61
CA THR A 7 23.89 -8.06 -24.17
C THR A 7 23.08 -6.86 -23.67
N ALA A 8 22.81 -5.85 -24.51
CA ALA A 8 21.98 -4.71 -24.15
C ALA A 8 20.48 -5.07 -24.07
N ALA A 9 20.00 -5.89 -25.01
CA ALA A 9 18.61 -6.37 -25.01
C ALA A 9 18.31 -7.29 -23.82
N SER A 10 19.24 -8.17 -23.42
CA SER A 10 19.08 -9.05 -22.26
C SER A 10 19.20 -8.31 -20.92
N ARG A 11 20.08 -7.29 -20.82
CA ARG A 11 20.21 -6.43 -19.62
C ARG A 11 18.96 -5.60 -19.30
N GLY A 12 18.10 -5.30 -20.29
CA GLY A 12 16.84 -4.58 -20.07
C GLY A 12 15.62 -5.47 -19.79
N VAL A 13 15.66 -6.75 -20.17
CA VAL A 13 14.54 -7.69 -20.01
C VAL A 13 14.52 -8.35 -18.63
N ALA A 14 15.68 -8.77 -18.11
CA ALA A 14 15.80 -9.35 -16.77
C ALA A 14 15.31 -8.45 -15.62
N PRO A 15 15.70 -7.14 -15.53
CA PRO A 15 15.20 -6.28 -14.48
C PRO A 15 13.69 -6.03 -14.62
N ALA A 16 13.17 -5.93 -15.85
CA ALA A 16 11.75 -5.68 -16.06
C ALA A 16 10.84 -6.85 -15.64
N ILE A 17 11.28 -8.10 -15.89
CA ILE A 17 10.55 -9.30 -15.43
C ILE A 17 10.65 -9.40 -13.90
N ALA A 18 11.84 -9.14 -13.33
CA ALA A 18 12.03 -9.13 -11.88
C ALA A 18 11.11 -8.11 -11.18
N TRP A 19 10.97 -6.90 -11.72
CA TRP A 19 10.08 -5.88 -11.16
C TRP A 19 8.59 -6.14 -11.39
N GLY A 20 8.23 -6.85 -12.46
CA GLY A 20 6.84 -7.30 -12.69
C GLY A 20 6.42 -8.45 -11.78
N LEU A 21 7.36 -9.30 -11.36
CA LEU A 21 7.14 -10.43 -10.46
C LEU A 21 7.40 -10.11 -8.98
N ALA A 22 8.04 -8.98 -8.68
CA ALA A 22 8.24 -8.48 -7.32
C ALA A 22 6.96 -8.46 -6.44
N PRO A 23 5.77 -8.04 -6.93
CA PRO A 23 4.55 -8.10 -6.10
C PRO A 23 4.16 -9.54 -5.75
N VAL A 24 4.37 -10.47 -6.68
CA VAL A 24 4.06 -11.89 -6.48
C VAL A 24 5.01 -12.49 -5.46
N GLY A 25 6.31 -12.25 -5.60
CA GLY A 25 7.31 -12.71 -4.63
C GLY A 25 7.08 -12.12 -3.23
N TRP A 26 6.78 -10.82 -3.14
CA TRP A 26 6.43 -10.18 -1.89
C TRP A 26 5.16 -10.77 -1.25
N PHE A 27 4.12 -11.03 -2.05
CA PHE A 27 2.89 -11.66 -1.55
C PHE A 27 3.16 -13.05 -0.97
N PHE A 28 3.98 -13.88 -1.61
CA PHE A 28 4.36 -15.18 -1.07
C PHE A 28 5.19 -15.09 0.21
N LEU A 29 6.07 -14.08 0.33
CA LEU A 29 6.79 -13.81 1.59
C LEU A 29 5.81 -13.44 2.71
N LEU A 30 4.85 -12.56 2.42
CA LEU A 30 3.80 -12.18 3.37
C LEU A 30 2.96 -13.39 3.81
N MET A 31 2.48 -14.20 2.85
CA MET A 31 1.72 -15.40 3.17
C MET A 31 2.55 -16.39 3.99
N GLY A 32 3.81 -16.63 3.60
CA GLY A 32 4.71 -17.50 4.35
C GLY A 32 4.92 -17.05 5.79
N TRP A 33 5.07 -15.73 6.01
CA TRP A 33 5.14 -15.17 7.36
C TRP A 33 3.84 -15.36 8.15
N LEU A 34 2.67 -15.08 7.54
CA LEU A 34 1.36 -15.27 8.18
C LEU A 34 1.11 -16.73 8.58
N PHE A 35 1.54 -17.70 7.76
CA PHE A 35 1.42 -19.12 8.07
C PHE A 35 2.33 -19.58 9.23
N MET A 36 3.45 -18.89 9.45
CA MET A 36 4.39 -19.21 10.54
C MET A 36 4.00 -18.58 11.88
N ASP A 37 3.06 -17.63 11.91
CA ASP A 37 2.66 -16.89 13.14
C ASP A 37 1.96 -17.77 14.19
N ALA A 38 1.51 -18.96 13.81
CA ALA A 38 0.97 -19.93 14.76
C ALA A 38 2.04 -20.65 15.60
N ASP A 39 3.27 -20.78 15.09
CA ASP A 39 4.28 -21.71 15.65
C ASP A 39 5.50 -21.02 16.32
N LEU A 40 5.69 -19.70 16.15
CA LEU A 40 6.98 -19.03 16.45
C LEU A 40 6.86 -17.62 17.09
N SER A 41 5.91 -17.40 18.02
CA SER A 41 5.70 -16.09 18.65
C SER A 41 6.94 -15.55 19.39
N GLY A 42 7.64 -14.58 18.77
CA GLY A 42 8.86 -14.01 19.32
C GLY A 42 9.38 -12.77 18.57
N PRO A 43 10.34 -12.03 19.15
CA PRO A 43 10.82 -10.75 18.61
C PRO A 43 11.42 -10.85 17.20
N VAL A 44 11.96 -12.02 16.84
CA VAL A 44 12.49 -12.30 15.49
C VAL A 44 11.36 -12.36 14.47
N GLN A 45 10.22 -13.00 14.81
CA GLN A 45 9.06 -13.07 13.93
C GLN A 45 8.41 -11.71 13.72
N THR A 46 8.29 -10.91 14.79
CA THR A 46 7.80 -9.54 14.70
C THR A 46 8.72 -8.68 13.82
N GLY A 47 10.04 -8.80 14.01
CA GLY A 47 11.03 -8.09 13.18
C GLY A 47 10.93 -8.48 11.70
N LEU A 48 10.76 -9.77 11.40
CA LEU A 48 10.58 -10.27 10.04
C LEU A 48 9.28 -9.77 9.40
N GLY A 49 8.18 -9.76 10.16
CA GLY A 49 6.90 -9.21 9.73
C GLY A 49 7.01 -7.72 9.37
N ILE A 50 7.63 -6.92 10.25
CA ILE A 50 7.89 -5.50 9.99
C ILE A 50 8.72 -5.32 8.72
N ALA A 51 9.80 -6.10 8.56
CA ALA A 51 10.64 -6.02 7.37
C ALA A 51 9.84 -6.30 6.09
N ILE A 52 8.99 -7.33 6.09
CA ILE A 52 8.14 -7.68 4.94
C ILE A 52 7.13 -6.57 4.65
N LEU A 53 6.46 -6.02 5.66
CA LEU A 53 5.42 -4.98 5.50
C LEU A 53 6.00 -3.64 5.03
N VAL A 54 7.29 -3.36 5.30
CA VAL A 54 7.95 -2.11 4.87
C VAL A 54 8.53 -2.20 3.46
N LEU A 55 8.84 -3.40 2.94
CA LEU A 55 9.45 -3.58 1.61
C LEU A 55 8.77 -2.84 0.45
N PRO A 56 7.43 -2.68 0.39
CA PRO A 56 6.77 -1.95 -0.67
C PRO A 56 7.12 -0.45 -0.71
N VAL A 57 7.55 0.15 0.41
CA VAL A 57 7.92 1.58 0.50
C VAL A 57 9.10 1.94 -0.41
N PRO A 58 10.31 1.37 -0.23
CA PRO A 58 11.45 1.68 -1.08
C PRO A 58 11.20 1.27 -2.53
N TRP A 59 10.43 0.21 -2.77
CA TRP A 59 10.07 -0.22 -4.12
C TRP A 59 9.17 0.81 -4.82
N LEU A 60 8.11 1.30 -4.15
CA LEU A 60 7.23 2.32 -4.71
C LEU A 60 7.99 3.61 -5.03
N LEU A 61 8.84 4.06 -4.12
CA LEU A 61 9.67 5.25 -4.35
C LEU A 61 10.63 5.04 -5.53
N TRP A 62 11.27 3.87 -5.61
CA TRP A 62 12.17 3.58 -6.72
C TRP A 62 11.43 3.52 -8.07
N ALA A 63 10.28 2.84 -8.13
CA ALA A 63 9.45 2.77 -9.33
C ALA A 63 8.96 4.16 -9.78
N SER A 64 8.58 5.01 -8.82
CA SER A 64 8.07 6.36 -9.10
C SER A 64 9.17 7.36 -9.49
N TRP A 65 10.41 7.18 -9.05
CA TRP A 65 11.48 8.17 -9.27
C TRP A 65 12.55 7.75 -10.28
N ARG A 66 12.80 6.45 -10.46
CA ARG A 66 13.96 5.95 -11.21
C ARG A 66 13.62 5.19 -12.48
N MET A 67 12.41 4.65 -12.61
CA MET A 67 12.06 3.87 -13.80
C MET A 67 11.79 4.76 -15.03
N PRO A 68 12.31 4.39 -16.22
CA PRO A 68 12.08 5.13 -17.45
C PRO A 68 10.60 5.08 -17.88
N ARG A 69 10.11 6.18 -18.48
CA ARG A 69 8.73 6.36 -18.95
C ARG A 69 8.71 6.78 -20.44
N PRO A 70 7.66 6.44 -21.21
CA PRO A 70 6.49 5.63 -20.85
C PRO A 70 6.69 4.14 -21.19
N GLN A 71 6.64 3.25 -20.18
CA GLN A 71 6.72 1.80 -20.41
C GLN A 71 5.65 1.06 -19.59
N VAL A 72 4.99 0.09 -20.22
CA VAL A 72 3.97 -0.76 -19.56
C VAL A 72 4.54 -1.44 -18.31
N ARG A 73 5.80 -1.88 -18.38
CA ARG A 73 6.53 -2.50 -17.26
C ARG A 73 6.66 -1.57 -16.06
N THR A 74 6.96 -0.30 -16.28
CA THR A 74 7.02 0.73 -15.23
C THR A 74 5.66 0.89 -14.55
N TYR A 75 4.57 0.89 -15.33
CA TYR A 75 3.22 1.02 -14.78
C TYR A 75 2.78 -0.21 -13.98
N LEU A 76 3.17 -1.41 -14.41
CA LEU A 76 2.91 -2.64 -13.65
C LEU A 76 3.70 -2.67 -12.35
N ALA A 77 4.99 -2.31 -12.37
CA ALA A 77 5.82 -2.26 -11.17
C ALA A 77 5.32 -1.21 -10.17
N GLU A 78 4.95 -0.03 -10.65
CA GLU A 78 4.42 1.05 -9.83
C GLU A 78 3.04 0.68 -9.23
N GLY A 79 2.13 0.16 -10.05
CA GLY A 79 0.82 -0.30 -9.59
C GLY A 79 0.91 -1.48 -8.62
N GLY A 80 1.83 -2.41 -8.87
CA GLY A 80 2.12 -3.53 -7.99
C GLY A 80 2.70 -3.09 -6.64
N ALA A 81 3.65 -2.15 -6.65
CA ALA A 81 4.21 -1.57 -5.44
C ALA A 81 3.17 -0.81 -4.61
N LEU A 82 2.28 -0.07 -5.28
CA LEU A 82 1.18 0.62 -4.63
C LEU A 82 0.22 -0.38 -3.99
N ALA A 83 -0.21 -1.41 -4.73
CA ALA A 83 -1.08 -2.45 -4.20
C ALA A 83 -0.46 -3.19 -3.01
N ALA A 84 0.84 -3.53 -3.10
CA ALA A 84 1.57 -4.18 -2.01
C ALA A 84 1.67 -3.29 -0.77
N LEU A 85 1.94 -1.98 -0.93
CA LEU A 85 1.97 -1.04 0.18
C LEU A 85 0.60 -0.96 0.88
N LEU A 86 -0.47 -0.85 0.11
CA LEU A 86 -1.82 -0.76 0.64
C LEU A 86 -2.26 -2.05 1.34
N LEU A 87 -1.90 -3.21 0.79
CA LEU A 87 -2.12 -4.49 1.46
C LEU A 87 -1.30 -4.61 2.74
N SER A 88 -0.06 -4.10 2.76
CA SER A 88 0.77 -4.07 3.98
C SER A 88 0.13 -3.25 5.08
N LEU A 89 -0.41 -2.07 4.73
CA LEU A 89 -1.15 -1.24 5.67
C LEU A 89 -2.39 -1.97 6.17
N PHE A 90 -3.15 -2.61 5.28
CA PHE A 90 -4.31 -3.40 5.68
C PHE A 90 -3.95 -4.51 6.68
N VAL A 91 -2.90 -5.30 6.40
CA VAL A 91 -2.44 -6.34 7.33
C VAL A 91 -1.98 -5.74 8.65
N THR A 92 -1.29 -4.60 8.62
CA THR A 92 -0.90 -3.85 9.83
C THR A 92 -2.14 -3.44 10.63
N ALA A 93 -3.17 -2.90 9.97
CA ALA A 93 -4.46 -2.55 10.58
C ALA A 93 -5.08 -3.75 11.30
N VAL A 94 -5.23 -4.85 10.57
CA VAL A 94 -5.85 -6.09 11.06
C VAL A 94 -5.08 -6.64 12.25
N TYR A 95 -3.75 -6.74 12.14
CA TYR A 95 -2.89 -7.31 13.17
C TYR A 95 -2.92 -6.52 14.48
N PHE A 96 -2.88 -5.18 14.39
CA PHE A 96 -2.83 -4.33 15.57
C PHE A 96 -4.20 -3.94 16.13
N LEU A 97 -5.26 -3.89 15.31
CA LEU A 97 -6.60 -3.51 15.78
C LEU A 97 -7.39 -4.70 16.33
N LEU A 98 -7.25 -5.92 15.77
CA LEU A 98 -8.01 -7.09 16.27
C LEU A 98 -7.61 -7.50 17.70
N GLY A 99 -6.40 -7.17 18.14
CA GLY A 99 -5.91 -7.48 19.48
C GLY A 99 -5.94 -6.30 20.46
N ALA A 100 -6.32 -5.10 20.01
CA ALA A 100 -6.28 -3.89 20.83
C ALA A 100 -7.65 -3.58 21.45
N ASP A 101 -7.66 -3.14 22.70
CA ASP A 101 -8.87 -2.63 23.33
C ASP A 101 -9.37 -1.39 22.55
N PRO A 102 -10.61 -1.38 22.04
CA PRO A 102 -11.17 -0.25 21.31
C PRO A 102 -11.35 0.99 22.18
N THR A 103 -11.32 0.84 23.51
CA THR A 103 -11.43 1.94 24.48
C THR A 103 -10.13 2.70 24.67
N GLU A 104 -9.01 2.17 24.20
CA GLU A 104 -7.70 2.78 24.27
C GLU A 104 -7.29 3.42 22.94
N THR A 105 -6.32 4.33 22.99
CA THR A 105 -5.69 4.86 21.77
C THR A 105 -4.78 3.81 21.15
N ALA A 106 -4.71 3.78 19.82
CA ALA A 106 -3.79 2.86 19.15
C ALA A 106 -2.33 3.15 19.53
N PRO A 107 -1.44 2.13 19.55
CA PRO A 107 -0.03 2.30 19.85
C PRO A 107 0.63 3.37 18.96
N LEU A 108 1.53 4.17 19.53
CA LEU A 108 2.16 5.29 18.81
C LEU A 108 2.87 4.85 17.51
N GLY A 109 3.47 3.66 17.51
CA GLY A 109 4.10 3.06 16.32
C GLY A 109 3.13 2.85 15.16
N PHE A 110 1.86 2.57 15.44
CA PHE A 110 0.82 2.42 14.43
C PHE A 110 0.52 3.75 13.74
N THR A 111 0.27 4.81 14.51
CA THR A 111 0.03 6.16 13.96
C THR A 111 1.23 6.66 13.18
N VAL A 112 2.46 6.42 13.66
CA VAL A 112 3.68 6.76 12.92
C VAL A 112 3.76 6.02 11.59
N ALA A 113 3.41 4.74 11.54
CA ALA A 113 3.44 3.94 10.31
C ALA A 113 2.49 4.52 9.23
N TYR A 114 1.26 4.89 9.61
CA TYR A 114 0.29 5.46 8.68
C TYR A 114 0.64 6.88 8.23
N VAL A 115 1.17 7.72 9.13
CA VAL A 115 1.67 9.05 8.75
C VAL A 115 2.87 8.93 7.81
N ALA A 116 3.80 8.02 8.09
CA ALA A 116 4.93 7.74 7.21
C ALA A 116 4.47 7.24 5.84
N ALA A 117 3.48 6.34 5.79
CA ALA A 117 2.92 5.86 4.54
C ALA A 117 2.24 6.96 3.73
N ALA A 118 1.52 7.88 4.38
CA ALA A 118 0.96 9.06 3.73
C ALA A 118 2.06 9.93 3.10
N ALA A 119 3.15 10.16 3.83
CA ALA A 119 4.31 10.90 3.31
C ALA A 119 4.97 10.19 2.12
N VAL A 120 5.11 8.87 2.17
CA VAL A 120 5.65 8.05 1.06
C VAL A 120 4.76 8.16 -0.18
N LEU A 121 3.45 8.07 -0.02
CA LEU A 121 2.49 8.20 -1.13
C LEU A 121 2.57 9.59 -1.77
N ILE A 122 2.66 10.65 -0.96
CA ILE A 122 2.87 12.03 -1.45
C ILE A 122 4.20 12.16 -2.20
N ALA A 123 5.28 11.63 -1.62
CA ALA A 123 6.60 11.64 -2.25
C ALA A 123 6.63 10.85 -3.56
N ALA A 124 5.94 9.71 -3.63
CA ALA A 124 5.79 8.91 -4.85
C ALA A 124 4.99 9.66 -5.94
N ALA A 125 4.01 10.49 -5.55
CA ALA A 125 3.19 11.26 -6.48
C ALA A 125 3.91 12.49 -7.07
N TRP A 126 4.98 12.97 -6.42
CA TRP A 126 5.69 14.20 -6.81
C TRP A 126 6.16 14.20 -8.28
N PRO A 127 6.89 13.18 -8.78
CA PRO A 127 7.30 13.10 -10.18
C PRO A 127 6.17 12.72 -11.16
N LEU A 128 4.93 12.59 -10.69
CA LEU A 128 3.80 12.00 -11.42
C LEU A 128 2.52 12.88 -11.35
N PRO A 129 2.52 14.07 -11.99
CA PRO A 129 1.38 14.99 -11.91
C PRO A 129 0.07 14.38 -12.43
N GLY A 130 0.13 13.47 -13.39
CA GLY A 130 -1.04 12.77 -13.94
C GLY A 130 -1.64 11.70 -13.02
N ARG A 131 -0.97 11.33 -11.92
CA ARG A 131 -1.38 10.24 -11.02
C ARG A 131 -1.64 10.66 -9.59
N ARG A 132 -1.58 11.97 -9.31
CA ARG A 132 -1.75 12.52 -7.95
C ARG A 132 -3.02 12.07 -7.25
N ILE A 133 -4.08 11.67 -7.97
CA ILE A 133 -5.31 11.15 -7.37
C ILE A 133 -5.12 9.72 -6.85
N ALA A 134 -4.50 8.84 -7.64
CA ALA A 134 -4.22 7.46 -7.24
C ALA A 134 -3.33 7.35 -6.00
N TYR A 135 -2.48 8.35 -5.76
CA TYR A 135 -1.63 8.43 -4.57
C TYR A 135 -2.23 9.29 -3.45
N GLY A 136 -2.91 10.38 -3.82
CA GLY A 136 -3.45 11.35 -2.88
C GLY A 136 -4.66 10.82 -2.12
N VAL A 137 -5.54 10.04 -2.75
CA VAL A 137 -6.69 9.44 -2.06
C VAL A 137 -6.22 8.45 -0.98
N PRO A 138 -5.33 7.48 -1.26
CA PRO A 138 -4.80 6.63 -0.21
C PRO A 138 -3.96 7.38 0.83
N ALA A 139 -3.26 8.47 0.45
CA ALA A 139 -2.50 9.27 1.42
C ALA A 139 -3.42 9.99 2.41
N LEU A 140 -4.53 10.57 1.92
CA LEU A 140 -5.56 11.14 2.77
C LEU A 140 -6.18 10.08 3.67
N GLY A 141 -6.47 8.91 3.12
CA GLY A 141 -6.98 7.79 3.90
C GLY A 141 -6.07 7.37 5.03
N CYS A 142 -4.77 7.25 4.75
CA CYS A 142 -3.77 6.97 5.77
C CYS A 142 -3.75 8.04 6.88
N ALA A 143 -3.87 9.33 6.51
CA ALA A 143 -3.88 10.42 7.47
C ALA A 143 -5.16 10.43 8.32
N ILE A 144 -6.33 10.26 7.71
CA ILE A 144 -7.62 10.18 8.42
C ILE A 144 -7.62 8.99 9.37
N PHE A 145 -7.15 7.83 8.89
CA PHE A 145 -7.07 6.62 9.68
C PHE A 145 -6.10 6.75 10.86
N ALA A 146 -4.94 7.39 10.66
CA ALA A 146 -3.99 7.67 11.74
C ALA A 146 -4.57 8.56 12.85
N ILE A 147 -5.45 9.50 12.49
CA ILE A 147 -6.15 10.38 13.43
C ILE A 147 -7.30 9.64 14.11
N SER A 148 -8.10 8.88 13.35
CA SER A 148 -9.31 8.24 13.89
C SER A 148 -9.01 7.21 14.97
N VAL A 149 -7.91 6.46 14.83
CA VAL A 149 -7.48 5.48 15.83
C VAL A 149 -6.93 6.10 17.13
N GLN A 150 -6.69 7.42 17.13
CA GLN A 150 -6.30 8.20 18.31
C GLN A 150 -7.52 8.81 19.03
N VAL A 151 -8.73 8.59 18.52
CA VAL A 151 -9.98 9.06 19.13
C VAL A 151 -10.79 7.83 19.57
N PRO A 152 -10.67 7.38 20.84
CA PRO A 152 -11.33 6.15 21.31
C PRO A 152 -12.85 6.14 21.11
N GLN A 153 -13.49 7.31 21.17
CA GLN A 153 -14.93 7.46 20.91
C GLN A 153 -15.34 7.04 19.50
N TRP A 154 -14.45 7.12 18.51
CA TRP A 154 -14.69 6.70 17.13
C TRP A 154 -14.42 5.20 16.94
N ARG A 155 -13.68 4.56 17.85
CA ARG A 155 -13.39 3.12 17.88
C ARG A 155 -14.39 2.31 18.71
N ASN A 156 -15.07 2.92 19.68
CA ASN A 156 -16.00 2.23 20.58
C ASN A 156 -17.41 2.00 20.01
N GLY A 157 -17.70 2.38 18.77
CA GLY A 157 -19.02 2.15 18.15
C GLY A 157 -20.19 2.83 18.86
N ALA A 158 -19.96 3.73 19.83
CA ALA A 158 -21.00 4.39 20.62
C ALA A 158 -22.01 5.20 19.77
N HIS A 159 -21.67 5.46 18.49
CA HIS A 159 -22.51 6.15 17.52
C HIS A 159 -23.16 5.22 16.47
N MET A 160 -22.83 3.92 16.48
CA MET A 160 -23.38 2.91 15.58
C MET A 160 -24.31 1.99 16.36
N GLY A 161 -25.60 2.31 16.37
CA GLY A 161 -26.65 1.56 17.07
C GLY A 161 -26.93 0.15 16.53
N SER A 162 -26.03 -0.48 15.76
CA SER A 162 -26.22 -1.80 15.18
C SER A 162 -25.20 -2.81 15.71
N LYS A 163 -25.69 -3.96 16.18
CA LYS A 163 -24.87 -5.11 16.65
C LYS A 163 -24.08 -5.81 15.53
N LEU A 164 -24.06 -5.27 14.31
CA LEU A 164 -23.63 -5.99 13.10
C LEU A 164 -22.30 -5.49 12.52
N ALA A 165 -21.74 -4.39 13.02
CA ALA A 165 -20.45 -3.88 12.57
C ALA A 165 -19.64 -3.41 13.79
N ILE A 166 -18.51 -4.07 14.05
CA ILE A 166 -17.55 -3.57 15.02
C ILE A 166 -16.92 -2.31 14.40
N ALA A 167 -16.76 -1.22 15.15
CA ALA A 167 -16.30 0.06 14.57
C ALA A 167 -14.89 -0.03 13.94
N ASP A 168 -14.05 -0.96 14.39
CA ASP A 168 -12.77 -1.29 13.73
C ASP A 168 -12.99 -1.91 12.34
N GLU A 169 -14.04 -2.72 12.13
CA GLU A 169 -14.41 -3.22 10.79
C GLU A 169 -14.86 -2.07 9.88
N VAL A 170 -15.56 -1.07 10.40
CA VAL A 170 -15.95 0.10 9.62
C VAL A 170 -14.74 0.93 9.23
N LEU A 171 -13.80 1.14 10.15
CA LEU A 171 -12.53 1.82 9.87
C LEU A 171 -11.70 1.07 8.82
N LEU A 172 -11.64 -0.27 8.91
CA LEU A 172 -11.01 -1.12 7.90
C LEU A 172 -11.70 -1.02 6.53
N ASN A 173 -13.02 -1.01 6.50
CA ASN A 173 -13.80 -0.88 5.26
C ASN A 173 -13.67 0.53 4.66
N ILE A 174 -13.52 1.58 5.46
CA ILE A 174 -13.23 2.93 4.99
C ILE A 174 -11.84 2.95 4.34
N LEU A 175 -10.83 2.38 5.01
CA LEU A 175 -9.47 2.28 4.45
C LEU A 175 -9.47 1.53 3.11
N LEU A 176 -10.19 0.42 3.02
CA LEU A 176 -10.34 -0.36 1.80
C LEU A 176 -11.14 0.40 0.72
N GLY A 177 -12.20 1.11 1.14
CA GLY A 177 -13.02 1.94 0.29
C GLY A 177 -12.23 3.09 -0.35
N GLU A 178 -11.34 3.74 0.38
CA GLU A 178 -10.49 4.81 -0.14
C GLU A 178 -9.47 4.30 -1.16
N ILE A 179 -8.94 3.08 -0.97
CA ILE A 179 -8.07 2.41 -1.94
C ILE A 179 -8.81 2.20 -3.27
N VAL A 180 -10.00 1.60 -3.19
CA VAL A 180 -10.84 1.34 -4.38
C VAL A 180 -11.24 2.65 -5.04
N LEU A 181 -11.63 3.65 -4.24
CA LEU A 181 -12.03 4.98 -4.73
C LEU A 181 -10.89 5.68 -5.46
N GLY A 182 -9.67 5.65 -4.93
CA GLY A 182 -8.49 6.23 -5.57
C GLY A 182 -8.20 5.60 -6.94
N ALA A 183 -8.31 4.28 -7.04
CA ALA A 183 -8.16 3.56 -8.31
C ALA A 183 -9.25 3.93 -9.32
N VAL A 184 -10.52 3.92 -8.89
CA VAL A 184 -11.68 4.26 -9.74
C VAL A 184 -11.59 5.70 -10.24
N LEU A 185 -11.28 6.67 -9.37
CA LEU A 185 -11.15 8.08 -9.75
C LEU A 185 -10.00 8.29 -10.75
N GLN A 186 -8.89 7.58 -10.59
CA GLN A 186 -7.78 7.64 -11.53
C GLN A 186 -8.17 7.08 -12.91
N ILE A 187 -8.90 5.96 -12.95
CA ILE A 187 -9.43 5.37 -14.18
C ILE A 187 -10.44 6.32 -14.84
N ALA A 188 -11.38 6.87 -14.08
CA ALA A 188 -12.38 7.82 -14.56
C ALA A 188 -11.73 9.06 -15.17
N ARG A 189 -10.71 9.64 -14.51
CA ARG A 189 -9.95 10.77 -15.06
C ARG A 189 -9.27 10.43 -16.39
N TRP A 190 -8.75 9.21 -16.52
CA TRP A 190 -8.13 8.75 -17.77
C TRP A 190 -9.15 8.61 -18.91
N LEU A 191 -10.32 8.04 -18.61
CA LEU A 191 -11.42 7.93 -19.57
C LEU A 191 -11.94 9.30 -20.02
N LEU A 192 -12.09 10.24 -19.08
CA LEU A 192 -12.50 11.62 -19.37
C LEU A 192 -11.44 12.38 -20.19
N GLY A 193 -10.15 12.17 -19.90
CA GLY A 193 -9.05 12.77 -20.65
C GLY A 193 -9.00 12.29 -22.10
N LYS A 194 -9.24 10.99 -22.35
CA LYS A 194 -9.34 10.44 -23.72
C LYS A 194 -10.53 11.03 -24.50
N ARG A 195 -11.67 11.25 -23.84
CA ARG A 195 -12.85 11.84 -24.46
C ARG A 195 -12.70 13.32 -24.84
N ARG A 196 -11.75 14.05 -24.24
CA ARG A 196 -11.45 15.45 -24.59
C ARG A 196 -10.39 15.60 -25.68
N ALA A 197 -9.73 14.50 -26.06
CA ALA A 197 -8.71 14.48 -27.11
C ALA A 197 -9.25 14.00 -28.48
N VAL A 198 -10.55 13.71 -28.55
CA VAL A 198 -11.34 13.44 -29.75
C VAL A 198 -12.27 14.62 -29.96
#